data_AF-A0A842NU08-F1
#
_entry.id   AF-A0A842NU08-F1
#
_cell.length_a   1.000
_cell.length_b   1.000
_cell.length_c   1.000
_cell.angle_alpha   90.00
_cell.angle_beta   90.00
_cell.angle_gamma   90.00
#
_symmetry.space_group_name_H-M   'P 1'
#
loop_
_entity.id
_entity.type
_entity.pdbx_description
1 polymer ?
#
loop_
_entity_poly.entity_id
_entity_poly.type
_entity_poly.pdbx_seq_one_letter_code
_entity_poly.pdbx_strand_id
1 'polypeptide(L)'
;LLMEGKPIHPFRIYGDSKDELLVVVSESLVSPESSWDIGAKLMEWLLENGAKDFVCIEAMPMPQQLKENPVFGFSIPDRELIKFGVRPLTEGGVSGLNAVLMEEALKHDLPWTTLLIPTSYISSIDYAGATSVISVLNKMYKLGVDITPLKRSIEMREEISQKAGVEEKRGLLSSLRRRG
;
A
#
# COMPACT_ATOMS: atom_id res chain seq x y z
N LEU A 1 14.40 7.45 9.24
CA LEU A 1 13.50 6.60 10.04
C LEU A 1 14.33 5.75 11.00
N LEU A 2 13.74 5.35 12.13
CA LEU A 2 14.37 4.43 13.07
C LEU A 2 13.56 3.14 13.11
N MET A 3 14.23 2.00 13.01
CA MET A 3 13.63 0.68 13.24
C MET A 3 14.48 -0.04 14.27
N GLU A 4 13.84 -0.52 15.34
CA GLU A 4 14.52 -1.16 16.48
C GLU A 4 15.66 -0.28 17.05
N GLY A 5 15.44 1.03 17.09
CA GLY A 5 16.41 2.00 17.61
C GLY A 5 17.59 2.28 16.68
N LYS A 6 17.62 1.75 15.46
CA LYS A 6 18.69 1.95 14.48
C LYS A 6 18.23 2.81 13.29
N PRO A 7 19.08 3.72 12.79
CA PRO A 7 18.78 4.44 11.57
C PRO A 7 18.71 3.47 10.40
N ILE A 8 17.65 3.63 9.60
CA ILE A 8 17.48 2.90 8.35
C ILE A 8 17.41 3.88 7.18
N HIS A 9 18.03 3.50 6.07
CA HIS A 9 17.99 4.27 4.83
C HIS A 9 16.57 4.29 4.27
N PRO A 10 15.99 5.43 3.85
CA PRO A 10 14.56 5.53 3.48
C PRO A 10 14.19 4.79 2.17
N PHE A 11 15.17 4.45 1.35
CA PHE A 11 15.00 3.64 0.13
C PHE A 11 15.65 2.27 0.33
N ARG A 12 14.90 1.18 0.21
CA ARG A 12 15.38 -0.17 0.51
C ARG A 12 14.80 -1.19 -0.45
N ILE A 13 15.58 -2.22 -0.74
CA ILE A 13 15.16 -3.40 -1.50
C ILE A 13 15.38 -4.60 -0.60
N TYR A 14 14.35 -5.40 -0.40
CA TYR A 14 14.41 -6.65 0.34
C TYR A 14 14.19 -7.82 -0.61
N GLY A 15 14.95 -8.89 -0.44
CA GLY A 15 14.73 -10.19 -1.08
C GLY A 15 14.18 -11.20 -0.08
N ASP A 16 13.44 -12.19 -0.54
CA ASP A 16 13.22 -13.40 0.22
C ASP A 16 14.48 -14.29 0.23
N SER A 17 14.46 -15.44 0.92
CA SER A 17 15.66 -16.28 1.04
C SER A 17 16.13 -16.95 -0.24
N LYS A 18 15.33 -16.85 -1.32
CA LYS A 18 15.62 -17.42 -2.64
C LYS A 18 15.77 -16.36 -3.73
N ASP A 19 15.64 -15.07 -3.37
CA ASP A 19 15.58 -13.95 -4.29
C ASP A 19 14.51 -14.12 -5.41
N GLU A 20 13.42 -14.83 -5.11
CA GLU A 20 12.26 -15.01 -6.00
C GLU A 20 11.26 -13.85 -5.87
N LEU A 21 11.30 -13.13 -4.75
CA LEU A 21 10.48 -11.95 -4.49
C LEU A 21 11.36 -10.80 -4.03
N LEU A 22 11.26 -9.67 -4.74
CA LEU A 22 11.85 -8.39 -4.33
C LEU A 22 10.75 -7.44 -3.84
N VAL A 23 11.01 -6.74 -2.73
CA VAL A 23 10.15 -5.69 -2.19
C VAL A 23 10.93 -4.39 -2.15
N VAL A 24 10.52 -3.43 -2.97
CA VAL A 24 11.06 -2.06 -2.95
C VAL A 24 10.22 -1.21 -2.01
N VAL A 25 10.89 -0.54 -1.07
CA VAL A 25 10.27 0.38 -0.12
C VAL A 25 10.92 1.74 -0.25
N SER A 26 10.12 2.78 -0.49
CA SER A 26 10.56 4.17 -0.43
C SER A 26 9.67 4.95 0.55
N GLU A 27 10.30 5.50 1.57
CA GLU A 27 9.66 6.38 2.57
C GLU A 27 10.08 7.85 2.39
N SER A 28 10.86 8.13 1.35
CA SER A 28 11.23 9.49 0.95
C SER A 28 10.27 9.99 -0.11
N LEU A 29 9.85 11.25 0.00
CA LEU A 29 9.23 11.94 -1.11
C LEU A 29 10.31 12.16 -2.17
N VAL A 30 10.16 11.50 -3.31
CA VAL A 30 11.01 11.71 -4.48
C VAL A 30 10.40 12.87 -5.28
N SER A 31 11.19 13.89 -5.58
CA SER A 31 10.68 15.02 -6.36
C SER A 31 10.35 14.56 -7.79
N PRO A 32 9.43 15.22 -8.50
CA PRO A 32 9.15 14.89 -9.90
C PRO A 32 10.40 14.93 -10.78
N GLU A 33 11.30 15.88 -10.56
CA GLU A 33 12.55 16.04 -11.32
C GLU A 33 13.49 14.86 -11.12
N SER A 34 13.58 14.31 -9.90
CA SER A 34 14.44 13.15 -9.61
C SER A 34 13.76 11.81 -9.86
N SER A 35 12.43 11.77 -10.03
CA SER A 35 11.67 10.52 -10.17
C SER A 35 12.08 9.74 -11.41
N TRP A 36 12.39 10.44 -12.51
CA TRP A 36 12.77 9.81 -13.77
C TRP A 36 14.13 9.11 -13.67
N ASP A 37 15.15 9.83 -13.21
CA ASP A 37 16.50 9.27 -13.05
C ASP A 37 16.54 8.11 -12.06
N ILE A 38 15.85 8.26 -10.91
CA ILE A 38 15.79 7.22 -9.89
C ILE A 38 14.99 6.02 -10.39
N GLY A 39 13.83 6.24 -11.02
CA GLY A 39 12.97 5.17 -11.52
C GLY A 39 13.62 4.37 -12.64
N ALA A 40 14.24 5.05 -13.62
CA ALA A 40 14.97 4.39 -14.70
C ALA A 40 16.15 3.58 -14.16
N LYS A 41 16.96 4.15 -13.26
CA LYS A 41 18.10 3.43 -12.69
C LYS A 41 17.69 2.26 -11.80
N LEU A 42 16.58 2.40 -11.07
CA LEU A 42 16.01 1.31 -10.31
C LEU A 42 15.52 0.19 -11.24
N MET A 43 14.80 0.53 -12.31
CA MET A 43 14.32 -0.46 -13.27
C MET A 43 15.50 -1.20 -13.90
N GLU A 44 16.52 -0.49 -14.38
CA GLU A 44 17.76 -1.09 -14.91
C GLU A 44 18.33 -2.12 -13.93
N TRP A 45 18.49 -1.75 -12.67
CA TRP A 45 18.99 -2.67 -11.64
C TRP A 45 18.07 -3.87 -11.41
N LEU A 46 16.75 -3.67 -11.38
CA LEU A 46 15.78 -4.76 -11.23
C LEU A 46 15.88 -5.77 -12.38
N LEU A 47 16.04 -5.28 -13.62
CA LEU A 47 16.19 -6.13 -14.81
C LEU A 47 17.52 -6.88 -14.83
N GLU A 48 18.62 -6.21 -14.46
CA GLU A 48 19.94 -6.86 -14.29
C GLU A 48 19.89 -8.00 -13.26
N ASN A 49 19.01 -7.89 -12.27
CA ASN A 49 18.76 -8.91 -11.25
C ASN A 49 17.63 -9.89 -11.61
N GLY A 50 17.14 -9.88 -12.85
CA GLY A 50 16.20 -10.88 -13.37
C GLY A 50 14.73 -10.66 -13.00
N ALA A 51 14.36 -9.48 -12.50
CA ALA A 51 12.96 -9.13 -12.28
C ALA A 51 12.19 -9.13 -13.61
N LYS A 52 11.03 -9.79 -13.63
CA LYS A 52 10.24 -10.04 -14.86
C LYS A 52 8.74 -9.85 -14.68
N ASP A 53 8.30 -9.53 -13.48
CA ASP A 53 6.90 -9.33 -13.13
C ASP A 53 6.80 -8.28 -12.03
N PHE A 54 6.02 -7.23 -12.27
CA PHE A 54 5.99 -6.05 -11.42
C PHE A 54 4.58 -5.83 -10.87
N VAL A 55 4.50 -5.61 -9.56
CA VAL A 55 3.27 -5.22 -8.88
C VAL A 55 3.53 -3.98 -8.05
N CYS A 56 2.78 -2.91 -8.29
CA CYS A 56 2.79 -1.74 -7.44
C CYS A 56 1.52 -1.67 -6.58
N ILE A 57 1.66 -1.09 -5.39
CA ILE A 57 0.56 -0.83 -4.47
C ILE A 57 0.42 0.68 -4.37
N GLU A 58 -0.78 1.16 -4.65
CA GLU A 58 -1.10 2.58 -4.70
C GLU A 58 -2.31 2.90 -3.83
N ALA A 59 -2.28 4.11 -3.26
CA ALA A 59 -3.45 4.67 -2.63
C ALA A 59 -4.36 5.30 -3.68
N MET A 60 -5.67 5.11 -3.53
CA MET A 60 -6.71 5.76 -4.34
C MET A 60 -7.50 6.71 -3.44
N PRO A 61 -7.20 8.01 -3.44
CA PRO A 61 -7.89 8.97 -2.59
C PRO A 61 -9.39 9.01 -2.92
N MET A 62 -10.23 8.83 -1.91
CA MET A 62 -11.68 8.85 -2.02
C MET A 62 -12.27 9.81 -0.99
N PRO A 63 -13.34 10.57 -1.30
CA PRO A 63 -13.96 11.49 -0.35
C PRO A 63 -14.49 10.83 0.93
N GLN A 64 -14.83 9.53 0.86
CA GLN A 64 -15.43 8.78 1.95
C GLN A 64 -14.79 7.41 2.05
N GLN A 65 -14.59 6.94 3.28
CA GLN A 65 -14.19 5.56 3.52
C GLN A 65 -15.30 4.63 3.06
N LEU A 66 -14.95 3.63 2.27
CA LEU A 66 -15.88 2.58 1.90
C LEU A 66 -16.15 1.68 3.13
N LYS A 67 -17.38 1.16 3.24
CA LYS A 67 -17.74 0.22 4.31
C LYS A 67 -16.96 -1.10 4.19
N GLU A 68 -16.67 -1.49 2.97
CA GLU A 68 -15.79 -2.60 2.63
C GLU A 68 -14.40 -2.07 2.30
N ASN A 69 -13.39 -2.95 2.31
CA ASN A 69 -12.03 -2.63 1.89
C ASN A 69 -11.72 -3.35 0.57
N PRO A 70 -12.37 -2.98 -0.56
CA PRO A 70 -12.08 -3.59 -1.85
C PRO A 70 -10.67 -3.20 -2.30
N VAL A 71 -10.02 -4.12 -3.00
CA VAL A 71 -8.82 -3.80 -3.78
C VAL A 71 -9.27 -3.59 -5.22
N PHE A 72 -8.97 -2.43 -5.78
CA PHE A 72 -9.13 -2.17 -7.21
C PHE A 72 -7.82 -2.43 -7.93
N GLY A 73 -7.84 -2.56 -9.25
CA GLY A 73 -6.59 -2.67 -9.98
C GLY A 73 -6.74 -2.83 -11.47
N PHE A 74 -5.60 -2.76 -12.14
CA PHE A 74 -5.46 -3.12 -13.55
C PHE A 74 -4.17 -3.90 -13.73
N SER A 75 -4.11 -4.69 -14.80
CA SER A 75 -2.88 -5.39 -15.17
C SER A 75 -2.72 -5.40 -16.68
N ILE A 76 -1.47 -5.41 -17.11
CA ILE A 76 -1.08 -5.61 -18.49
C ILE A 76 0.08 -6.63 -18.52
N PRO A 77 -0.05 -7.76 -19.24
CA PRO A 77 -1.29 -8.25 -19.86
C PRO A 77 -2.41 -8.50 -18.84
N ASP A 78 -3.65 -8.70 -19.32
CA ASP A 78 -4.77 -9.01 -18.44
C ASP A 78 -4.53 -10.33 -17.67
N ARG A 79 -4.64 -10.28 -16.34
CA ARG A 79 -4.40 -11.39 -15.41
C ARG A 79 -5.68 -11.97 -14.82
N GLU A 80 -6.85 -11.59 -15.32
CA GLU A 80 -8.15 -11.95 -14.73
C GLU A 80 -8.19 -11.66 -13.23
N LEU A 81 -7.83 -10.41 -12.87
CA LEU A 81 -7.67 -9.93 -11.49
C LEU A 81 -8.85 -10.28 -10.55
N ILE A 82 -10.05 -10.44 -11.13
CA ILE A 82 -11.26 -10.86 -10.41
C ILE A 82 -11.10 -12.22 -9.69
N LYS A 83 -10.28 -13.13 -10.21
CA LYS A 83 -9.99 -14.45 -9.60
C LYS A 83 -9.28 -14.31 -8.25
N PHE A 84 -8.58 -13.19 -8.03
CA PHE A 84 -7.88 -12.89 -6.79
C PHE A 84 -8.70 -12.01 -5.83
N GLY A 85 -9.91 -11.61 -6.24
CA GLY A 85 -10.78 -10.71 -5.48
C GLY A 85 -10.48 -9.23 -5.70
N VAL A 86 -9.76 -8.90 -6.77
CA VAL A 86 -9.49 -7.51 -7.19
C VAL A 86 -10.59 -7.06 -8.15
N ARG A 87 -11.14 -5.87 -7.92
CA ARG A 87 -12.13 -5.24 -8.82
C ARG A 87 -11.39 -4.54 -9.96
N PRO A 88 -11.52 -5.01 -11.22
CA PRO A 88 -10.82 -4.39 -12.34
C PRO A 88 -11.27 -2.93 -12.55
N LEU A 89 -10.33 -2.09 -12.95
CA LEU A 89 -10.59 -0.71 -13.38
C LEU A 89 -10.24 -0.52 -14.85
N THR A 90 -11.03 0.32 -15.52
CA THR A 90 -10.77 0.77 -16.90
C THR A 90 -10.22 2.19 -16.95
N GLU A 91 -10.27 2.93 -15.83
CA GLU A 91 -9.80 4.30 -15.68
C GLU A 91 -9.13 4.49 -14.32
N GLY A 92 -8.09 5.32 -14.29
CA GLY A 92 -7.27 5.56 -13.09
C GLY A 92 -5.95 6.21 -13.46
N GLY A 93 -5.12 6.48 -12.46
CA GLY A 93 -3.78 7.01 -12.65
C GLY A 93 -2.79 6.38 -11.69
N VAL A 94 -1.57 6.19 -12.17
CA VAL A 94 -0.39 5.87 -11.36
C VAL A 94 0.48 7.12 -11.37
N SER A 95 1.13 7.45 -10.25
CA SER A 95 1.92 8.68 -10.14
C SER A 95 3.27 8.45 -9.48
N GLY A 96 4.13 9.47 -9.48
CA GLY A 96 5.44 9.42 -8.84
C GLY A 96 6.34 8.32 -9.40
N LEU A 97 7.11 7.70 -8.52
CA LEU A 97 8.08 6.67 -8.91
C LEU A 97 7.42 5.44 -9.57
N ASN A 98 6.21 5.07 -9.14
CA ASN A 98 5.48 3.94 -9.72
C ASN A 98 5.08 4.22 -11.17
N ALA A 99 4.78 5.49 -11.53
CA ALA A 99 4.49 5.84 -12.92
C ALA A 99 5.71 5.66 -13.83
N VAL A 100 6.89 6.04 -13.32
CA VAL A 100 8.17 5.85 -14.04
C VAL A 100 8.44 4.36 -14.24
N LEU A 101 8.34 3.56 -13.18
CA LEU A 101 8.57 2.11 -13.25
C LEU A 101 7.56 1.40 -14.16
N MET A 102 6.30 1.84 -14.13
CA MET A 102 5.29 1.33 -15.06
C MET A 102 5.68 1.64 -16.50
N GLU A 103 6.05 2.88 -16.80
CA GLU A 103 6.44 3.27 -18.16
C GLU A 103 7.66 2.47 -18.65
N GLU A 104 8.69 2.32 -17.82
CA GLU A 104 9.85 1.50 -18.16
C GLU A 104 9.48 0.02 -18.36
N ALA A 105 8.64 -0.56 -17.49
CA ALA A 105 8.17 -1.93 -17.66
C ALA A 105 7.47 -2.12 -19.02
N LEU A 106 6.60 -1.18 -19.39
CA LEU A 106 5.89 -1.21 -20.67
C LEU A 106 6.81 -1.05 -21.88
N LYS A 107 7.85 -0.20 -21.81
CA LYS A 107 8.87 -0.07 -22.87
C LYS A 107 9.61 -1.37 -23.14
N HIS A 108 9.71 -2.23 -22.13
CA HIS A 108 10.39 -3.53 -22.19
C HIS A 108 9.43 -4.72 -22.38
N ASP A 109 8.15 -4.48 -22.68
CA ASP A 109 7.09 -5.51 -22.81
C ASP A 109 6.95 -6.39 -21.55
N LEU A 110 7.21 -5.81 -20.37
CA LEU A 110 7.17 -6.52 -19.09
C LEU A 110 5.78 -6.44 -18.46
N PRO A 111 5.30 -7.54 -17.84
CA PRO A 111 4.06 -7.53 -17.09
C PRO A 111 4.05 -6.51 -15.94
N TRP A 112 2.98 -5.74 -15.85
CA TRP A 112 2.73 -4.78 -14.79
C TRP A 112 1.34 -4.94 -14.20
N THR A 113 1.23 -4.89 -12.87
CA THR A 113 -0.04 -4.87 -12.15
C THR A 113 -0.05 -3.72 -11.15
N THR A 114 -1.13 -2.95 -11.12
CA THR A 114 -1.36 -1.95 -10.08
C THR A 114 -2.52 -2.38 -9.20
N LEU A 115 -2.29 -2.41 -7.89
CA LEU A 115 -3.31 -2.63 -6.87
C LEU A 115 -3.60 -1.30 -6.15
N LEU A 116 -4.86 -0.89 -6.15
CA LEU A 116 -5.34 0.40 -5.65
C LEU A 116 -6.17 0.20 -4.39
N ILE A 117 -5.79 0.90 -3.32
CA ILE A 117 -6.46 0.89 -2.02
C ILE A 117 -7.24 2.19 -1.85
N PRO A 118 -8.58 2.17 -1.81
CA PRO A 118 -9.39 3.35 -1.49
C PRO A 118 -9.01 3.90 -0.10
N THR A 119 -8.60 5.16 -0.02
CA THR A 119 -8.25 5.81 1.26
C THR A 119 -8.91 7.17 1.38
N SER A 120 -9.47 7.46 2.56
CA SER A 120 -10.19 8.71 2.84
C SER A 120 -9.46 9.65 3.81
N TYR A 121 -8.47 9.14 4.56
CA TYR A 121 -7.76 9.91 5.57
C TYR A 121 -6.24 9.76 5.41
N ILE A 122 -5.61 10.83 4.91
CA ILE A 122 -4.15 10.91 4.71
C ILE A 122 -3.39 10.83 6.05
N SER A 123 -4.04 11.12 7.18
CA SER A 123 -3.41 11.21 8.50
C SER A 123 -3.42 9.92 9.33
N SER A 124 -3.92 8.80 8.80
CA SER A 124 -3.99 7.52 9.55
C SER A 124 -3.49 6.35 8.71
N ILE A 125 -2.88 5.36 9.37
CA ILE A 125 -2.46 4.12 8.73
C ILE A 125 -3.69 3.25 8.49
N ASP A 126 -3.96 2.91 7.23
CA ASP A 126 -5.03 2.01 6.82
C ASP A 126 -4.57 0.53 6.89
N TYR A 127 -4.70 -0.06 8.09
CA TYR A 127 -4.41 -1.48 8.29
C TYR A 127 -5.38 -2.41 7.56
N ALA A 128 -6.60 -1.97 7.27
CA ALA A 128 -7.62 -2.79 6.62
C ALA A 128 -7.35 -2.88 5.10
N GLY A 129 -7.00 -1.76 4.48
CA GLY A 129 -6.48 -1.71 3.12
C GLY A 129 -5.22 -2.55 2.95
N ALA A 130 -4.25 -2.40 3.85
CA ALA A 130 -3.03 -3.22 3.84
C ALA A 130 -3.35 -4.73 3.96
N THR A 131 -4.24 -5.12 4.89
CA THR A 131 -4.69 -6.51 5.04
C THR A 131 -5.29 -7.06 3.74
N SER A 132 -6.08 -6.24 3.05
CA SER A 132 -6.77 -6.62 1.83
C SER A 132 -5.79 -6.84 0.67
N VAL A 133 -4.82 -5.94 0.48
CA VAL A 133 -3.79 -6.10 -0.55
C VAL A 133 -2.85 -7.28 -0.27
N ILE A 134 -2.41 -7.48 0.98
CA ILE A 134 -1.61 -8.68 1.30
C ILE A 134 -2.41 -9.96 1.06
N SER A 135 -3.72 -9.98 1.32
CA SER A 135 -4.58 -11.12 0.98
C SER A 135 -4.63 -11.38 -0.53
N VAL A 136 -4.68 -10.33 -1.36
CA VAL A 136 -4.61 -10.44 -2.83
C VAL A 136 -3.25 -11.01 -3.26
N LEU A 137 -2.14 -10.45 -2.78
CA LEU A 137 -0.79 -10.91 -3.12
C LEU A 137 -0.55 -12.37 -2.68
N ASN A 138 -1.05 -12.76 -1.51
CA ASN A 138 -1.04 -14.15 -1.06
C ASN A 138 -1.78 -15.09 -2.04
N LYS A 139 -2.90 -14.66 -2.64
CA LYS A 139 -3.63 -15.48 -3.62
C LYS A 139 -2.92 -15.50 -4.98
N MET A 140 -2.37 -14.36 -5.43
CA MET A 140 -1.68 -14.24 -6.72
C MET A 140 -0.39 -15.07 -6.75
N TYR A 141 0.41 -14.99 -5.69
CA TYR A 141 1.76 -15.55 -5.67
C TYR A 141 1.97 -16.66 -4.64
N LYS A 142 0.94 -17.06 -3.91
CA LYS A 142 1.00 -18.11 -2.86
C LYS A 142 2.06 -17.83 -1.78
N LEU A 143 2.22 -16.56 -1.41
CA LEU A 143 3.29 -16.10 -0.51
C LEU A 143 3.18 -16.63 0.93
N GLY A 144 1.97 -16.94 1.40
CA GLY A 144 1.76 -17.45 2.76
C GLY A 144 2.05 -16.43 3.87
N VAL A 145 2.01 -15.14 3.58
CA VAL A 145 2.25 -14.07 4.56
C VAL A 145 1.12 -14.06 5.60
N ASP A 146 1.48 -14.14 6.88
CA ASP A 146 0.52 -14.06 7.99
C ASP A 146 -0.03 -12.63 8.15
N ILE A 147 -1.35 -12.49 7.98
CA ILE A 147 -2.08 -11.21 8.12
C ILE A 147 -2.62 -10.98 9.53
N THR A 148 -2.44 -11.92 10.45
CA THR A 148 -2.92 -11.82 11.84
C THR A 148 -2.40 -10.57 12.57
N PRO A 149 -1.12 -10.14 12.41
CA PRO A 149 -0.64 -8.91 13.03
C PRO A 149 -1.37 -7.64 12.55
N LEU A 150 -1.74 -7.60 11.27
CA LEU A 150 -2.50 -6.48 10.70
C LEU A 150 -3.92 -6.45 11.26
N LYS A 151 -4.58 -7.61 11.36
CA LYS A 151 -5.93 -7.72 11.96
C LYS A 151 -5.94 -7.26 13.42
N ARG A 152 -4.96 -7.68 14.22
CA ARG A 152 -4.80 -7.20 15.60
C ARG A 152 -4.61 -5.68 15.67
N SER A 153 -3.92 -5.10 14.68
CA SER A 153 -3.71 -3.65 14.61
C SER A 153 -5.00 -2.88 14.28
N ILE A 154 -5.92 -3.49 13.51
CA ILE A 154 -7.28 -2.97 13.27
C ILE A 154 -8.06 -2.96 14.59
N GLU A 155 -8.15 -4.11 15.27
CA GLU A 155 -8.85 -4.26 16.55
C GLU A 155 -8.34 -3.26 17.60
N MET A 156 -7.02 -3.12 17.73
CA MET A 156 -6.40 -2.17 18.65
C MET A 156 -6.76 -0.71 18.33
N ARG A 157 -6.81 -0.32 17.04
CA ARG A 157 -7.25 1.02 16.65
C ARG A 157 -8.72 1.26 17.01
N GLU A 158 -9.58 0.29 16.75
CA GLU A 158 -11.00 0.38 17.07
C GLU A 158 -11.23 0.55 18.58
N GLU A 159 -10.51 -0.21 19.41
CA GLU A 159 -10.55 -0.06 20.88
C GLU A 159 -10.11 1.33 21.34
N ILE A 160 -9.02 1.87 20.78
CA ILE A 160 -8.52 3.21 21.11
C ILE A 160 -9.57 4.27 20.72
N SER A 161 -10.15 4.18 19.52
CA SER A 161 -11.17 5.12 19.06
C SER A 161 -12.44 5.06 19.91
N GLN A 162 -12.87 3.86 20.33
CA GLN A 162 -14.02 3.70 21.22
C GLN A 162 -13.77 4.33 22.60
N LYS A 163 -12.60 4.08 23.20
CA LYS A 163 -12.22 4.66 24.50
C LYS A 163 -12.16 6.19 24.43
N ALA A 164 -11.54 6.75 23.40
CA ALA A 164 -11.47 8.19 23.18
C ALA A 164 -12.86 8.84 23.05
N GLY A 165 -13.77 8.23 22.27
CA GLY A 165 -15.14 8.73 22.12
C GLY A 165 -15.98 8.64 23.40
N VAL A 166 -15.71 7.66 24.27
CA VAL A 166 -16.34 7.54 25.59
C VAL A 166 -15.83 8.63 26.54
N GLU A 167 -14.53 8.91 26.56
CA GLU A 167 -13.94 9.97 27.39
C GLU A 167 -14.41 11.36 26.96
N GLU A 168 -14.51 11.63 25.66
CA GLU A 168 -15.00 12.91 25.13
C GLU A 168 -16.46 13.15 25.53
N LYS A 169 -17.33 12.14 25.42
CA LYS A 169 -18.73 12.22 25.90
C LYS A 169 -18.82 12.44 27.41
N ARG A 170 -17.99 11.78 28.21
CA ARG A 170 -17.94 11.97 29.68
C ARG A 170 -17.44 13.38 30.04
N GLY A 171 -16.44 13.88 29.33
CA GLY A 171 -15.95 15.27 29.45
C GLY A 171 -17.05 16.28 29.16
N LEU A 172 -17.75 16.12 28.02
CA LEU A 172 -18.86 16.98 27.63
C LEU A 172 -19.97 17.01 28.69
N LEU A 173 -20.42 15.84 29.16
CA LEU A 173 -21.45 15.72 30.19
C LEU A 173 -21.03 16.32 31.53
N SER A 174 -19.76 16.17 31.92
CA SER A 174 -19.23 16.77 33.14
C SER A 174 -19.14 18.30 33.07
N SER A 175 -18.87 18.85 31.87
CA SER A 175 -18.82 20.29 31.63
C SER A 175 -20.20 20.94 31.66
N LEU A 176 -21.22 20.24 31.17
CA LEU A 176 -22.62 20.68 31.20
C LEU A 176 -23.18 20.72 32.64
N ARG A 177 -22.79 19.74 33.48
CA ARG A 177 -23.25 19.65 34.88
C ARG A 177 -22.60 20.67 35.82
N ARG A 178 -21.49 21.30 35.43
CA ARG A 178 -20.84 22.39 36.20
C ARG A 178 -21.37 23.79 35.87
N ARG A 179 -22.23 23.92 34.85
CA ARG A 179 -22.76 25.21 34.37
C ARG A 179 -24.23 25.46 34.74
N GLY A 180 -24.88 24.55 35.46
CA GLY A 180 -26.23 24.72 36.03
C GLY A 180 -26.18 24.65 37.54
#